data_AF-A0A2U9IDY4-F1
#
_entry.id   AF-A0A2U9IDY4-F1
#
_cell.length_a   1.000
_cell.length_b   1.000
_cell.length_c   1.000
_cell.angle_alpha   90.00
_cell.angle_beta   90.00
_cell.angle_gamma   90.00
#
_symmetry.space_group_name_H-M   'P 1'
#
loop_
_entity.id
_entity.type
_entity.pdbx_description
1 polymer ?
#
loop_
_entity_poly.entity_id
_entity_poly.type
_entity_poly.pdbx_seq_one_letter_code
_entity_poly.pdbx_strand_id
1 'polypeptide(L)'
;MKFCKENGNYGIEFNGNYVSLISGKIFFEAIDNCFEIPIEIDERNLFYKELRVPLPYNLKANLARALFILLGEVSNDIFYYRRTKIFIDSKMKDIDLNAERKFSKICGNYGSTVMYYCIGNETFAILSPNKEEGESAFQNFKEFYYFVKSLR
;
A
#
# COMPACT_ATOMS: atom_id res chain seq x y z
N MET A 1 -11.74 10.41 -1.50
CA MET A 1 -11.05 10.51 -0.20
C MET A 1 -10.03 11.60 -0.35
N LYS A 2 -9.81 12.44 0.67
CA LYS A 2 -8.84 13.52 0.54
C LYS A 2 -7.60 13.25 1.34
N PHE A 3 -6.47 13.68 0.80
CA PHE A 3 -5.20 13.77 1.51
C PHE A 3 -4.93 15.24 1.83
N CYS A 4 -4.54 15.52 3.06
CA CYS A 4 -4.28 16.87 3.55
C CYS A 4 -2.80 16.99 3.95
N LYS A 5 -2.17 18.13 3.65
CA LYS A 5 -0.76 18.37 3.97
C LYS A 5 -0.54 19.82 4.31
N GLU A 6 0.03 20.07 5.49
CA GLU A 6 0.33 21.43 5.94
C GLU A 6 1.54 21.42 6.88
N ASN A 7 2.56 22.23 6.59
CA ASN A 7 3.71 22.45 7.49
C ASN A 7 4.38 21.16 8.02
N GLY A 8 4.45 20.11 7.19
CA GLY A 8 5.01 18.81 7.56
C GLY A 8 4.07 17.86 8.32
N ASN A 9 2.84 18.29 8.58
CA ASN A 9 1.75 17.45 9.06
C ASN A 9 0.99 16.84 7.89
N TYR A 10 0.42 15.66 8.11
CA TYR A 10 -0.31 14.91 7.09
C TYR A 10 -1.64 14.43 7.62
N GLY A 11 -2.68 14.38 6.80
CA GLY A 11 -3.98 13.90 7.21
C GLY A 11 -4.78 13.25 6.10
N ILE A 12 -5.85 12.58 6.48
CA ILE A 12 -6.87 12.05 5.58
C ILE A 12 -8.24 12.53 6.07
N GLU A 13 -9.05 13.00 5.11
CA GLU A 13 -10.48 13.21 5.29
C GLU A 13 -11.26 12.14 4.50
N PHE A 14 -12.21 11.51 5.18
CA PHE A 14 -13.15 10.56 4.57
C PHE A 14 -14.54 10.69 5.19
N ASN A 15 -15.53 11.08 4.39
CA ASN A 15 -16.93 11.24 4.81
C ASN A 15 -17.08 12.08 6.11
N GLY A 16 -16.34 13.19 6.21
CA GLY A 16 -16.34 14.07 7.39
C GLY A 16 -15.59 13.54 8.61
N ASN A 17 -14.91 12.39 8.50
CA ASN A 17 -14.01 11.87 9.52
C ASN A 17 -12.57 12.21 9.18
N TYR A 18 -11.79 12.55 10.19
CA TYR A 18 -10.42 13.00 10.04
C TYR A 18 -9.45 12.13 10.83
N VAL A 19 -8.28 11.90 10.25
CA VAL A 19 -7.11 11.45 11.00
C VAL A 19 -5.91 12.27 10.53
N SER A 20 -5.07 12.65 11.47
CA SER A 20 -3.91 13.49 11.22
C SER A 20 -2.69 12.98 11.97
N LEU A 21 -1.52 13.15 11.36
CA LEU A 21 -0.21 12.92 11.95
C LEU A 21 0.45 14.28 12.14
N ILE A 22 0.48 14.75 13.39
CA ILE A 22 1.02 16.05 13.78
C ILE A 22 2.15 15.80 14.76
N SER A 23 3.36 16.29 14.41
CA SER A 23 4.57 16.06 15.23
C SER A 23 4.77 14.59 15.64
N GLY A 24 4.46 13.66 14.73
CA GLY A 24 4.59 12.21 14.95
C GLY A 24 3.50 11.55 15.81
N LYS A 25 2.46 12.29 16.22
CA LYS A 25 1.33 11.77 17.00
C LYS A 25 0.04 11.79 16.16
N ILE A 26 -0.83 10.82 16.43
CA ILE A 26 -2.12 10.69 15.76
C ILE A 26 -3.17 11.55 16.47
N PHE A 27 -3.88 12.36 15.69
CA PHE A 27 -5.04 13.12 16.12
C PHE A 27 -6.23 12.84 15.19
N PHE A 28 -7.43 13.24 15.63
CA PHE A 28 -8.69 13.08 14.86
C PHE A 28 -9.28 14.45 14.56
N GLU A 29 -8.47 15.30 13.95
CA GLU A 29 -8.78 16.69 13.63
C GLU A 29 -8.40 16.99 12.19
N ALA A 30 -9.09 17.97 11.59
CA ALA A 30 -8.82 18.40 10.23
C ALA A 30 -7.47 19.12 10.14
N ILE A 31 -6.81 18.97 9.00
CA ILE A 31 -5.67 19.79 8.59
C ILE A 31 -6.12 20.53 7.33
N ASP A 32 -5.70 21.79 7.18
CA ASP A 32 -6.02 22.57 6.00
C ASP A 32 -5.25 22.06 4.76
N ASN A 33 -5.61 22.54 3.57
CA ASN A 33 -4.99 22.13 2.28
C ASN A 33 -5.17 20.65 1.94
N CYS A 34 -6.42 20.25 1.72
CA CYS A 34 -6.78 18.92 1.27
C CYS A 34 -7.02 18.86 -0.25
N PHE A 35 -6.64 17.74 -0.88
CA PHE A 35 -6.95 17.44 -2.27
C PHE A 35 -7.47 16.01 -2.42
N GLU A 36 -8.36 15.79 -3.40
CA GLU A 36 -8.90 14.46 -3.69
C GLU A 36 -7.81 13.53 -4.22
N ILE A 37 -7.87 12.28 -3.79
CA ILE A 37 -6.98 11.21 -4.23
C ILE A 37 -7.80 10.01 -4.72
N PRO A 38 -7.28 9.25 -5.70
CA PRO A 38 -7.97 8.10 -6.31
C PRO A 38 -7.89 6.85 -5.42
N ILE A 39 -8.29 7.01 -4.16
CA ILE A 39 -8.31 5.94 -3.15
C ILE A 39 -9.72 5.80 -2.61
N GLU A 40 -10.18 4.57 -2.63
CA GLU A 40 -11.47 4.18 -2.07
C GLU A 40 -11.24 3.35 -0.81
N ILE A 41 -12.15 3.46 0.15
CA ILE A 41 -12.13 2.69 1.38
C ILE A 41 -13.52 2.13 1.61
N ASP A 42 -13.58 0.83 1.89
CA ASP A 42 -14.75 0.16 2.48
C ASP A 42 -14.46 -0.23 3.94
N GLU A 43 -15.36 -0.97 4.58
CA GLU A 43 -15.21 -1.39 5.97
C GLU A 43 -13.94 -2.22 6.24
N ARG A 44 -13.42 -2.92 5.22
CA ARG A 44 -12.44 -4.00 5.33
C ARG A 44 -11.19 -3.77 4.48
N ASN A 45 -11.20 -2.80 3.56
CA ASN A 45 -10.18 -2.64 2.53
C ASN A 45 -9.98 -1.19 2.12
N LEU A 46 -8.75 -0.90 1.72
CA LEU A 46 -8.36 0.25 0.91
C LEU A 46 -8.12 -0.24 -0.53
N PHE A 47 -8.61 0.52 -1.50
CA PHE A 47 -8.44 0.23 -2.92
C PHE A 47 -7.73 1.37 -3.64
N TYR A 48 -6.78 0.99 -4.50
CA TYR A 48 -6.24 1.84 -5.56
C TYR A 48 -6.37 1.05 -6.86
N LYS A 49 -7.30 1.45 -7.73
CA LYS A 49 -7.69 0.63 -8.89
C LYS A 49 -8.03 -0.80 -8.43
N GLU A 50 -7.35 -1.82 -8.96
CA GLU A 50 -7.55 -3.23 -8.59
C GLU A 50 -6.66 -3.69 -7.43
N LEU A 51 -5.74 -2.86 -6.92
CA LEU A 51 -4.93 -3.16 -5.74
C LEU A 51 -5.78 -3.00 -4.49
N ARG A 52 -5.78 -4.04 -3.65
CA ARG A 52 -6.52 -4.10 -2.39
C ARG A 52 -5.58 -4.28 -1.21
N VAL A 53 -5.75 -3.45 -0.18
CA VAL A 53 -5.03 -3.56 1.09
C VAL A 53 -6.03 -3.81 2.22
N PRO A 54 -5.94 -4.92 2.96
CA PRO A 54 -6.83 -5.17 4.09
C PRO A 54 -6.67 -4.13 5.21
N LEU A 55 -7.78 -3.81 5.86
CA LEU A 55 -7.87 -2.86 6.99
C LEU A 55 -8.41 -3.57 8.25
N PRO A 56 -8.11 -3.05 9.47
CA PRO A 56 -8.40 -3.71 10.75
C PRO A 56 -9.85 -3.60 11.24
N TYR A 57 -10.82 -3.32 10.36
CA TYR A 57 -12.26 -3.35 10.68
C TYR A 57 -12.70 -2.34 11.77
N ASN A 58 -12.12 -1.15 11.80
CA ASN A 58 -12.55 -0.03 12.65
C ASN A 58 -12.27 1.29 11.94
N LEU A 59 -13.26 2.18 11.77
CA LEU A 59 -13.09 3.41 10.96
C LEU A 59 -11.87 4.25 11.37
N LYS A 60 -11.68 4.54 12.67
CA LYS A 60 -10.54 5.33 13.14
C LYS A 60 -9.21 4.64 12.87
N ALA A 61 -9.14 3.33 13.12
CA ALA A 61 -7.93 2.54 12.85
C ALA A 61 -7.68 2.36 11.34
N ASN A 62 -8.75 2.25 10.55
CA ASN A 62 -8.73 2.15 9.09
C ASN A 62 -8.16 3.44 8.49
N LEU A 63 -8.63 4.61 8.94
CA LEU A 63 -8.09 5.89 8.50
C LEU A 63 -6.64 6.06 8.92
N ALA A 64 -6.29 5.74 10.18
CA ALA A 64 -4.91 5.81 10.63
C ALA A 64 -4.00 4.91 9.77
N ARG A 65 -4.41 3.65 9.51
CA ARG A 65 -3.68 2.74 8.64
C ARG A 65 -3.58 3.25 7.21
N ALA A 66 -4.66 3.79 6.65
CA ALA A 66 -4.64 4.42 5.33
C ALA A 66 -3.62 5.57 5.28
N LEU A 67 -3.54 6.39 6.33
CA LEU A 67 -2.54 7.45 6.44
C LEU A 67 -1.12 6.87 6.43
N PHE A 68 -0.82 5.85 7.23
CA PHE A 68 0.49 5.21 7.22
C PHE A 68 0.83 4.53 5.87
N ILE A 69 -0.16 3.99 5.16
CA ILE A 69 0.02 3.45 3.81
C ILE A 69 0.40 4.59 2.84
N LEU A 70 -0.34 5.70 2.84
CA LEU A 70 -0.06 6.86 1.98
C LEU A 70 1.23 7.59 2.36
N LEU A 71 1.67 7.48 3.61
CA LEU A 71 3.00 7.90 4.06
C LEU A 71 4.08 6.84 3.81
N GLY A 72 3.72 5.67 3.25
CA GLY A 72 4.61 4.56 2.94
C GLY A 72 5.46 4.08 4.11
N GLU A 73 4.93 4.22 5.32
CA GLU A 73 5.56 3.79 6.56
C GLU A 73 5.21 2.32 6.90
N VAL A 74 4.27 1.71 6.16
CA VAL A 74 3.91 0.29 6.34
C VAL A 74 5.05 -0.62 5.90
N SER A 75 5.27 -1.68 6.67
CA SER A 75 6.25 -2.75 6.42
C SER A 75 5.69 -4.07 6.95
N ASN A 76 6.23 -5.20 6.50
CA ASN A 76 5.71 -6.54 6.78
C ASN A 76 4.19 -6.65 6.50
N ASP A 77 3.76 -6.11 5.36
CA ASP A 77 2.36 -6.01 4.97
C ASP A 77 2.06 -6.82 3.69
N ILE A 78 0.78 -7.11 3.45
CA ILE A 78 0.33 -7.90 2.30
C ILE A 78 -0.77 -7.15 1.56
N PHE A 79 -0.48 -6.83 0.30
CA PHE A 79 -1.44 -6.29 -0.64
C PHE A 79 -1.88 -7.40 -1.61
N TYR A 80 -3.01 -7.17 -2.27
CA TYR A 80 -3.63 -8.14 -3.15
C TYR A 80 -3.99 -7.49 -4.48
N TYR A 81 -3.68 -8.20 -5.57
CA TYR A 81 -4.18 -7.90 -6.90
C TYR A 81 -4.81 -9.18 -7.45
N ARG A 82 -6.14 -9.24 -7.51
CA ARG A 82 -6.88 -10.48 -7.85
C ARG A 82 -6.41 -11.66 -6.98
N ARG A 83 -5.79 -12.69 -7.55
CA ARG A 83 -5.25 -13.86 -6.81
C ARG A 83 -3.75 -13.74 -6.52
N THR A 84 -3.13 -12.65 -6.93
CA THR A 84 -1.73 -12.35 -6.68
C THR A 84 -1.55 -11.67 -5.33
N LYS A 85 -0.57 -12.14 -4.56
CA LYS A 85 -0.16 -11.53 -3.30
C LYS A 85 1.10 -10.71 -3.52
N ILE A 86 1.12 -9.52 -2.93
CA ILE A 86 2.26 -8.61 -2.95
C ILE A 86 2.67 -8.39 -1.51
N PHE A 87 3.83 -8.91 -1.17
CA PHE A 87 4.42 -8.81 0.15
C PHE A 87 5.36 -7.61 0.20
N ILE A 88 5.23 -6.83 1.26
CA ILE A 88 5.99 -5.61 1.52
C ILE A 88 6.87 -5.90 2.73
N ASP A 89 8.13 -6.24 2.52
CA ASP A 89 9.05 -6.64 3.59
C ASP A 89 9.67 -5.42 4.29
N SER A 90 10.10 -4.45 3.48
CA SER A 90 10.63 -3.17 3.97
C SER A 90 9.55 -2.11 4.07
N LYS A 91 9.87 -0.93 4.63
CA LYS A 91 8.94 0.21 4.57
C LYS A 91 8.61 0.50 3.11
N MET A 92 7.33 0.70 2.80
CA MET A 92 6.87 0.86 1.41
C MET A 92 7.59 1.98 0.67
N LYS A 93 8.03 3.02 1.37
CA LYS A 93 8.82 4.13 0.80
C LYS A 93 10.25 3.74 0.36
N ASP A 94 10.79 2.68 0.93
CA ASP A 94 12.18 2.22 0.77
C ASP A 94 12.30 1.02 -0.18
N ILE A 95 11.20 0.61 -0.84
CA ILE A 95 11.19 -0.51 -1.79
C ILE A 95 12.07 -0.21 -3.01
N ASP A 96 12.90 -1.18 -3.37
CA ASP A 96 13.58 -1.21 -4.66
C ASP A 96 12.71 -1.96 -5.67
N LEU A 97 12.28 -1.28 -6.73
CA LEU A 97 11.47 -1.88 -7.79
C LEU A 97 12.29 -2.67 -8.83
N ASN A 98 13.63 -2.68 -8.72
CA ASN A 98 14.47 -3.54 -9.52
C ASN A 98 14.41 -4.97 -8.97
N ALA A 99 13.58 -5.78 -9.61
CA ALA A 99 13.30 -7.13 -9.18
C ALA A 99 13.56 -8.17 -10.27
N GLU A 100 14.04 -9.33 -9.83
CA GLU A 100 14.17 -10.51 -10.67
C GLU A 100 12.78 -11.07 -10.99
N ARG A 101 12.63 -11.64 -12.20
CA ARG A 101 11.42 -12.31 -12.67
C ARG A 101 11.72 -13.77 -12.96
N LYS A 102 11.03 -14.69 -12.30
CA LYS A 102 11.25 -16.13 -12.50
C LYS A 102 10.06 -16.96 -12.06
N PHE A 103 9.93 -18.17 -12.60
CA PHE A 103 9.12 -19.20 -11.95
C PHE A 103 9.96 -19.89 -10.89
N SER A 104 9.50 -19.84 -9.64
CA SER A 104 10.28 -20.33 -8.50
C SER A 104 9.37 -20.74 -7.34
N LYS A 105 9.89 -21.62 -6.48
CA LYS A 105 9.31 -21.91 -5.15
C LYS A 105 9.74 -20.89 -4.10
N ILE A 106 10.74 -20.05 -4.40
CA ILE A 106 11.27 -19.01 -3.52
C ILE A 106 11.13 -17.65 -4.22
N CYS A 107 10.56 -16.67 -3.53
CA CYS A 107 10.36 -15.31 -4.01
C CYS A 107 10.63 -14.29 -2.91
N GLY A 108 11.69 -13.48 -3.05
CA GLY A 108 12.18 -12.64 -1.95
C GLY A 108 12.44 -13.48 -0.70
N ASN A 109 11.83 -13.09 0.42
CA ASN A 109 11.93 -13.77 1.70
C ASN A 109 10.91 -14.93 1.88
N TYR A 110 10.12 -15.24 0.84
CA TYR A 110 9.01 -16.18 0.95
C TYR A 110 9.27 -17.49 0.21
N GLY A 111 9.00 -18.61 0.89
CA GLY A 111 9.00 -19.96 0.32
C GLY A 111 7.59 -20.50 0.09
N SER A 112 7.43 -21.34 -0.93
CA SER A 112 6.19 -22.01 -1.29
C SER A 112 6.41 -23.50 -1.56
N THR A 113 5.38 -24.31 -1.31
CA THR A 113 5.37 -25.73 -1.68
C THR A 113 5.14 -25.96 -3.18
N VAL A 114 4.58 -24.97 -3.87
CA VAL A 114 4.30 -25.00 -5.32
C VAL A 114 5.03 -23.88 -6.06
N MET A 115 5.27 -24.10 -7.37
CA MET A 115 5.89 -23.10 -8.25
C MET A 115 4.92 -21.95 -8.51
N TYR A 116 5.39 -20.71 -8.32
CA TYR A 116 4.68 -19.49 -8.67
C TYR A 116 5.51 -18.66 -9.64
N TYR A 117 4.85 -17.78 -10.40
CA TYR A 117 5.55 -16.68 -11.05
C TYR A 117 5.90 -15.64 -9.98
N CYS A 118 7.19 -15.42 -9.82
CA CYS A 118 7.79 -14.53 -8.85
C CYS A 118 8.31 -13.26 -9.51
N ILE A 119 8.00 -12.12 -8.92
CA ILE A 119 8.70 -10.85 -9.13
C ILE A 119 9.09 -10.31 -7.76
N GLY A 120 10.37 -10.24 -7.43
CA GLY A 120 10.75 -9.72 -6.12
C GLY A 120 12.25 -9.64 -5.85
N ASN A 121 12.56 -9.09 -4.69
CA ASN A 121 13.87 -8.98 -4.06
C ASN A 121 13.67 -9.02 -2.52
N GLU A 122 14.63 -8.53 -1.74
CA GLU A 122 14.58 -8.49 -0.28
C GLU A 122 13.61 -7.44 0.30
N THR A 123 13.18 -6.46 -0.50
CA THR A 123 12.30 -5.36 -0.05
C THR A 123 10.82 -5.63 -0.32
N PHE A 124 10.51 -6.45 -1.33
CA PHE A 124 9.16 -6.88 -1.68
C PHE A 124 9.15 -8.18 -2.48
N ALA A 125 8.03 -8.89 -2.47
CA ALA A 125 7.82 -10.08 -3.30
C ALA A 125 6.40 -10.16 -3.86
N ILE A 126 6.25 -10.51 -5.14
CA ILE A 126 4.99 -10.76 -5.81
C ILE A 126 4.91 -12.23 -6.16
N LEU A 127 3.91 -12.93 -5.60
CA LEU A 127 3.64 -14.34 -5.88
C LEU A 127 2.33 -14.45 -6.65
N SER A 128 2.43 -14.81 -7.93
CA SER A 128 1.31 -14.91 -8.86
C SER A 128 1.17 -16.32 -9.44
N PRO A 129 -0.07 -16.83 -9.63
CA PRO A 129 -0.29 -18.14 -10.25
C PRO A 129 0.21 -18.23 -11.70
N ASN A 130 0.36 -17.09 -12.39
CA ASN A 130 0.84 -17.05 -13.77
C ASN A 130 1.58 -15.73 -14.08
N LYS A 131 2.28 -15.72 -15.22
CA LYS A 131 3.10 -14.58 -15.65
C LYS A 131 2.29 -13.30 -15.88
N GLU A 132 1.18 -13.40 -16.60
CA GLU A 132 0.35 -12.26 -17.00
C GLU A 132 -0.24 -11.52 -15.79
N GLU A 133 -0.81 -12.28 -14.85
CA GLU A 133 -1.39 -11.73 -13.62
C GLU A 133 -0.29 -11.12 -12.72
N GLY A 134 0.91 -11.70 -12.72
CA GLY A 134 2.03 -11.19 -11.93
C GLY A 134 2.63 -9.89 -12.49
N GLU A 135 2.79 -9.79 -13.81
CA GLU A 135 3.22 -8.53 -14.43
C GLU A 135 2.17 -7.42 -14.26
N SER A 136 0.89 -7.77 -14.38
CA SER A 136 -0.22 -6.82 -14.16
C SER A 136 -0.24 -6.32 -12.72
N ALA A 137 -0.08 -7.22 -11.75
CA ALA A 137 0.05 -6.87 -10.33
C ALA A 137 1.27 -5.97 -10.08
N PHE A 138 2.42 -6.27 -10.69
CA PHE A 138 3.62 -5.45 -10.56
C PHE A 138 3.44 -4.04 -11.12
N GLN A 139 2.82 -3.90 -12.31
CA GLN A 139 2.54 -2.57 -12.85
C GLN A 139 1.59 -1.77 -11.97
N ASN A 140 0.49 -2.40 -11.50
CA ASN A 140 -0.47 -1.72 -10.64
C ASN A 140 0.15 -1.29 -9.30
N PHE A 141 0.97 -2.17 -8.71
CA PHE A 141 1.73 -1.86 -7.50
C PHE A 141 2.76 -0.76 -7.71
N LYS A 142 3.49 -0.78 -8.83
CA LYS A 142 4.46 0.24 -9.20
C LYS A 142 3.81 1.61 -9.36
N GLU A 143 2.65 1.69 -10.02
CA GLU A 143 1.85 2.91 -10.12
C GLU A 143 1.42 3.41 -8.74
N PHE A 144 0.93 2.53 -7.88
CA PHE A 144 0.55 2.87 -6.51
C PHE A 144 1.75 3.38 -5.69
N TYR A 145 2.90 2.73 -5.78
CA TYR A 145 4.15 3.14 -5.14
C TYR A 145 4.54 4.57 -5.55
N TYR A 146 4.53 4.88 -6.86
CA TYR A 146 4.87 6.22 -7.33
C TYR A 146 3.82 7.26 -6.96
N PHE A 147 2.54 6.90 -6.99
CA PHE A 147 1.47 7.77 -6.50
C PHE A 147 1.72 8.14 -5.04
N VAL A 148 1.94 7.15 -4.18
CA VAL A 148 2.22 7.36 -2.75
C VAL A 148 3.50 8.18 -2.55
N LYS A 149 4.55 7.95 -3.34
CA LYS A 149 5.78 8.75 -3.30
C LYS A 149 5.53 10.23 -3.65
N SER A 150 4.58 10.51 -4.55
CA SER A 150 4.24 11.89 -4.96
C SER A 150 3.46 12.70 -3.90
N LEU A 151 2.89 12.05 -2.88
CA LEU A 151 2.18 12.74 -1.79
C LEU A 151 3.12 13.38 -0.75
N ARG A 152 4.40 13.02 -0.76
CA ARG A 152 5.42 13.44 0.20
C ARG A 152 6.40 14.41 -0.41
#